data_AF-A0A0D0Q807-F1
#
_entry.id   AF-A0A0D0Q807-F1
#
_cell.length_a   1.000
_cell.length_b   1.000
_cell.length_c   1.000
_cell.angle_alpha   90.00
_cell.angle_beta   90.00
_cell.angle_gamma   90.00
#
_symmetry.space_group_name_H-M   'P 1'
#
loop_
_entity.id
_entity.type
_entity.pdbx_description
1 polymer ?
#
loop_
_entity_poly.entity_id
_entity_poly.type
_entity_poly.pdbx_seq_one_letter_code
_entity_poly.pdbx_strand_id
1 'polypeptide(L)'
;MDAETGEVYAMEAGKNEEAIGRALAHVSRSVQYVVGDLAPAMKKAIQRVCPEATHVVDYFHVIQLFTDALERCRKYLGKGGKKHGNVRSVCRLLSQCPEKLTEEERQIIREWCNESGDLKSVY
;
A
#
# COMPACT_ATOMS: atom_id res chain seq x y z
N MET A 1 -12.84 -6.53 14.09
CA MET A 1 -13.17 -7.96 14.09
C MET A 1 -12.42 -8.58 15.25
N ASP A 2 -13.06 -9.43 16.02
CA ASP A 2 -12.37 -10.21 17.03
C ASP A 2 -11.43 -11.21 16.34
N ALA A 3 -10.16 -11.21 16.73
CA ALA A 3 -9.16 -12.05 16.07
C ALA A 3 -9.31 -13.54 16.44
N GLU A 4 -9.98 -13.87 17.54
CA GLU A 4 -10.18 -15.23 18.02
C GLU A 4 -11.51 -15.80 17.52
N THR A 5 -12.59 -15.02 17.59
CA THR A 5 -13.95 -15.46 17.23
C THR A 5 -14.36 -15.07 15.81
N GLY A 6 -13.67 -14.13 15.18
CA GLY A 6 -14.04 -13.58 13.88
C GLY A 6 -15.24 -12.64 13.91
N GLU A 7 -15.75 -12.30 15.10
CA GLU A 7 -16.96 -11.48 15.24
C GLU A 7 -16.71 -10.02 14.86
N VAL A 8 -17.70 -9.41 14.22
CA VAL A 8 -17.65 -7.99 13.87
C VAL A 8 -18.20 -7.16 15.03
N TYR A 9 -17.32 -6.38 15.67
CA TYR A 9 -17.69 -5.55 16.83
C TYR A 9 -18.64 -4.40 16.51
N ALA A 10 -18.49 -3.76 15.35
CA ALA A 10 -19.30 -2.63 14.95
C ALA A 10 -19.34 -2.51 13.42
N MET A 11 -20.49 -2.08 12.90
CA MET A 11 -20.67 -1.73 11.49
C MET A 11 -21.35 -0.36 11.43
N GLU A 12 -20.72 0.59 10.76
CA GLU A 12 -21.23 1.95 10.58
C GLU A 12 -21.41 2.27 9.10
N ALA A 13 -22.40 3.09 8.78
CA ALA A 13 -22.60 3.55 7.42
C ALA A 13 -21.61 4.67 7.07
N GLY A 14 -20.94 4.52 5.92
CA GLY A 14 -19.98 5.50 5.41
C GLY A 14 -18.54 5.26 5.86
N LYS A 15 -17.63 6.11 5.37
CA LYS A 15 -16.18 5.98 5.58
C LYS A 15 -15.50 7.30 6.01
N ASN A 16 -16.29 8.22 6.54
CA ASN A 16 -15.80 9.50 7.03
C ASN A 16 -15.30 9.37 8.48
N GLU A 17 -14.59 10.39 8.96
CA GLU A 17 -14.00 10.42 10.31
C GLU A 17 -15.05 10.15 11.41
N GLU A 18 -16.25 10.71 11.28
CA GLU A 18 -17.31 10.55 12.28
C GLU A 18 -17.85 9.12 12.35
N ALA A 19 -18.09 8.48 11.20
CA ALA A 19 -18.55 7.09 11.13
C ALA A 19 -17.51 6.14 11.73
N ILE A 20 -16.24 6.34 11.37
CA ILE A 20 -15.13 5.55 11.92
C ILE A 20 -15.03 5.78 13.43
N GLY A 21 -15.16 7.03 13.88
CA GLY A 21 -15.11 7.38 15.30
C GLY A 21 -16.21 6.70 16.12
N ARG A 22 -17.44 6.63 15.60
CA ARG A 22 -18.55 5.90 16.25
C ARG A 22 -18.26 4.41 16.37
N ALA A 23 -17.71 3.78 15.31
CA ALA A 23 -17.32 2.38 15.37
C ALA A 23 -16.25 2.13 16.45
N LEU A 24 -15.19 2.96 16.50
CA LEU A 24 -14.09 2.83 17.45
C LEU A 24 -14.48 3.13 18.91
N ALA A 25 -15.52 3.94 19.14
CA ALA A 25 -15.93 4.35 20.49
C ALA A 25 -16.21 3.15 21.41
N HIS A 26 -16.71 2.04 20.85
CA HIS A 26 -17.03 0.79 21.56
C HIS A 26 -15.81 0.13 22.22
N VAL A 27 -14.60 0.37 21.71
CA VAL A 27 -13.36 -0.31 22.14
C VAL A 27 -12.29 0.69 22.64
N SER A 28 -12.60 1.98 22.64
CA SER A 28 -11.62 3.07 22.81
C SER A 28 -10.76 3.03 24.08
N ARG A 29 -11.27 2.47 25.17
CA ARG A 29 -10.59 2.49 26.49
C ARG A 29 -9.55 1.38 26.68
N SER A 30 -9.54 0.36 25.83
CA SER A 30 -8.73 -0.85 26.01
C SER A 30 -7.78 -1.14 24.85
N VAL A 31 -7.75 -0.27 23.84
CA VAL A 31 -7.00 -0.52 22.60
C VAL A 31 -5.61 0.12 22.69
N GLN A 32 -4.58 -0.71 22.57
CA GLN A 32 -3.18 -0.27 22.49
C GLN A 32 -2.70 -0.10 21.05
N TYR A 33 -3.25 -0.90 20.12
CA TYR A 33 -2.88 -0.91 18.71
C TYR A 33 -4.12 -0.93 17.84
N VAL A 34 -4.15 -0.08 16.82
CA VAL A 34 -5.15 -0.15 15.76
C VAL A 34 -4.42 -0.49 14.47
N VAL A 35 -4.75 -1.63 13.87
CA VAL A 35 -4.22 -2.02 12.55
C VAL A 35 -5.26 -1.64 11.49
N GLY A 36 -4.88 -0.82 10.52
CA GLY A 36 -5.83 -0.28 9.54
C GLY A 36 -5.20 0.31 8.29
N ASP A 37 -6.04 0.89 7.43
CA ASP A 37 -5.61 1.55 6.20
C ASP A 37 -4.88 2.89 6.47
N LEU A 38 -4.24 3.43 5.43
CA LEU A 38 -3.57 4.74 5.50
C LEU A 38 -4.52 5.92 5.24
N ALA A 39 -5.85 5.72 5.24
CA ALA A 39 -6.77 6.78 4.89
C ALA A 39 -6.70 7.92 5.92
N PRO A 40 -6.65 9.20 5.48
CA PRO A 40 -6.59 10.33 6.40
C PRO A 40 -7.76 10.35 7.40
N ALA A 41 -8.95 9.90 7.00
CA ALA A 41 -10.12 9.79 7.86
C ALA A 41 -9.92 8.75 8.98
N MET A 42 -9.31 7.60 8.68
CA MET A 42 -8.99 6.56 9.66
C MET A 42 -7.99 7.09 10.69
N LYS A 43 -6.88 7.67 10.21
CA LYS A 43 -5.85 8.25 11.09
C LYS A 43 -6.43 9.30 12.05
N LYS A 44 -7.24 10.24 11.53
CA LYS A 44 -7.86 11.28 12.36
C LYS A 44 -8.85 10.71 13.37
N ALA A 45 -9.66 9.74 12.97
CA ALA A 45 -10.62 9.10 13.87
C ALA A 45 -9.92 8.35 15.01
N ILE A 46 -8.84 7.62 14.71
CA ILE A 46 -8.03 6.91 15.72
C ILE A 46 -7.40 7.92 16.68
N GLN A 47 -6.74 8.97 16.17
CA GLN A 47 -6.14 10.01 17.02
C GLN A 47 -7.15 10.69 17.95
N ARG A 48 -8.40 10.85 17.49
CA ARG A 48 -9.47 11.46 18.28
C ARG A 48 -10.06 10.52 19.33
N VAL A 49 -10.28 9.26 18.98
CA VAL A 49 -11.03 8.30 19.82
C VAL A 49 -10.12 7.45 20.69
N CYS A 50 -8.95 7.07 20.18
CA CYS A 50 -7.94 6.26 20.84
C CYS A 50 -6.58 6.98 20.81
N PRO A 51 -6.42 8.14 21.47
CA PRO A 51 -5.22 8.98 21.36
C PRO A 51 -3.94 8.27 21.79
N GLU A 52 -4.04 7.35 22.75
CA GLU A 52 -2.91 6.56 23.27
C GLU A 52 -2.60 5.30 22.42
N ALA A 53 -3.47 4.97 21.46
CA ALA A 53 -3.27 3.80 20.62
C ALA A 53 -2.26 4.07 19.51
N THR A 54 -1.36 3.11 19.27
CA THR A 54 -0.47 3.15 18.11
C THR A 54 -1.22 2.72 16.86
N HIS A 55 -1.30 3.61 15.87
CA HIS A 55 -1.84 3.27 14.56
C HIS A 55 -0.77 2.55 13.73
N VAL A 56 -1.03 1.28 13.44
CA VAL A 56 -0.20 0.40 12.61
C VAL A 56 -0.86 0.26 11.25
N VAL A 57 -0.07 0.42 10.19
CA VAL A 57 -0.57 0.24 8.82
C VAL A 57 -0.69 -1.25 8.53
N ASP A 58 -1.85 -1.67 8.05
CA ASP A 58 -2.10 -3.05 7.66
C ASP A 58 -1.20 -3.51 6.49
N TYR A 59 -0.72 -4.74 6.59
CA TYR A 59 0.24 -5.32 5.65
C TYR A 59 -0.32 -5.41 4.23
N PHE A 60 -1.61 -5.74 4.07
CA PHE A 60 -2.23 -5.81 2.76
C PHE A 60 -2.23 -4.43 2.08
N HIS A 61 -2.53 -3.36 2.82
CA HIS A 61 -2.50 -2.00 2.27
C HIS A 61 -1.09 -1.52 1.95
N VAL A 62 -0.06 -1.92 2.72
CA VAL A 62 1.34 -1.66 2.35
C VAL A 62 1.67 -2.33 1.02
N ILE A 63 1.40 -3.63 0.85
CA ILE A 63 1.65 -4.34 -0.41
C ILE A 63 0.89 -3.68 -1.56
N GLN A 64 -0.39 -3.37 -1.35
CA GLN A 64 -1.23 -2.75 -2.37
C GLN A 64 -0.66 -1.40 -2.80
N LEU A 65 -0.20 -0.56 -1.87
CA LEU A 65 0.40 0.73 -2.16
C LEU A 65 1.61 0.62 -3.10
N PHE A 66 2.56 -0.27 -2.78
CA PHE A 66 3.74 -0.49 -3.62
C PHE A 66 3.38 -1.15 -4.95
N THR A 67 2.44 -2.10 -4.94
CA THR A 67 1.96 -2.77 -6.16
C THR A 67 1.33 -1.78 -7.13
N ASP A 68 0.47 -0.90 -6.64
CA ASP A 68 -0.19 0.14 -7.45
C ASP A 68 0.83 1.16 -7.98
N ALA A 69 1.84 1.50 -7.19
CA ALA A 69 2.90 2.41 -7.62
C ALA A 69 3.78 1.80 -8.71
N LEU A 70 4.20 0.55 -8.54
CA LEU A 70 4.99 -0.17 -9.54
C LEU A 70 4.20 -0.39 -10.84
N GLU A 71 2.89 -0.62 -10.75
CA GLU A 71 2.00 -0.70 -11.92
C GLU A 71 1.93 0.63 -12.69
N ARG A 72 1.96 1.77 -12.01
CA ARG A 72 2.06 3.08 -12.68
C ARG A 72 3.39 3.23 -13.42
N CYS A 73 4.50 2.83 -12.80
CA CYS A 73 5.82 2.84 -13.43
C CYS A 73 5.86 1.94 -14.68
N ARG A 74 5.31 0.72 -14.60
CA ARG A 74 5.19 -0.20 -15.75
C ARG A 74 4.40 0.42 -16.91
N LYS A 75 3.28 1.07 -16.62
CA LYS A 75 2.47 1.76 -17.63
C LYS A 75 3.20 2.94 -18.28
N TYR A 76 3.94 3.72 -17.51
CA TYR A 76 4.71 4.85 -18.02
C TYR A 76 5.83 4.39 -18.95
N LEU A 77 6.69 3.48 -18.48
CA LEU A 77 7.80 2.91 -19.26
C LEU A 77 7.30 2.14 -20.48
N GLY A 78 6.21 1.38 -20.35
CA GLY A 78 5.62 0.62 -21.44
C GLY A 78 5.03 1.50 -22.56
N LYS A 79 4.52 2.70 -22.24
CA LYS A 79 3.98 3.64 -23.24
C LYS A 79 5.07 4.36 -24.05
N GLY A 80 6.31 4.39 -23.57
CA GLY A 80 7.44 5.02 -24.25
C GLY A 80 7.95 4.27 -25.49
N GLY A 81 7.58 2.99 -25.67
CA GLY A 81 8.09 2.16 -26.76
C GLY A 81 7.00 1.62 -27.69
N LYS A 82 6.89 2.18 -28.90
CA LYS A 82 6.12 1.59 -30.01
C LYS A 82 6.74 0.25 -30.42
N LYS A 83 6.40 -0.84 -29.73
CA LYS A 83 6.55 -2.25 -30.14
C LYS A 83 6.02 -3.12 -28.99
N HIS A 84 5.07 -4.01 -29.28
CA HIS A 84 4.48 -4.95 -28.32
C HIS A 84 5.51 -5.80 -27.52
N GLY A 85 6.79 -5.80 -27.92
CA GLY A 85 7.90 -6.43 -27.19
C GLY A 85 8.39 -5.68 -25.95
N ASN A 86 8.35 -4.33 -25.91
CA ASN A 86 8.94 -3.57 -24.79
C ASN A 86 8.04 -3.58 -23.54
N VAL A 87 6.72 -3.47 -23.70
CA VAL A 87 5.78 -3.53 -22.57
C VAL A 87 5.90 -4.87 -21.82
N ARG A 88 5.99 -5.98 -22.55
CA ARG A 88 6.12 -7.31 -21.93
C ARG A 88 7.45 -7.46 -21.19
N SER A 89 8.55 -6.96 -21.73
CA SER A 89 9.86 -6.99 -21.06
C SER A 89 9.88 -6.10 -19.82
N VAL A 90 9.38 -4.87 -19.89
CA VAL A 90 9.25 -3.97 -18.74
C VAL A 90 8.43 -4.62 -17.63
N CYS A 91 7.26 -5.18 -17.97
CA CYS A 91 6.41 -5.84 -16.99
C CYS A 91 7.09 -7.05 -16.36
N ARG A 92 7.80 -7.88 -17.14
CA ARG A 92 8.54 -9.03 -16.60
C ARG A 92 9.62 -8.58 -15.62
N LEU A 93 10.47 -7.63 -16.03
CA LEU A 93 11.60 -7.17 -15.24
C LEU A 93 11.16 -6.53 -13.92
N LEU A 94 10.11 -5.70 -13.97
CA LEU A 94 9.54 -5.03 -12.80
C LEU A 94 8.52 -5.89 -12.01
N SER A 95 8.33 -7.16 -12.35
CA SER A 95 7.49 -8.08 -11.56
C SER A 95 8.26 -9.27 -11.01
N GLN A 96 9.54 -9.39 -11.35
CA GLN A 96 10.42 -10.42 -10.80
C GLN A 96 11.14 -9.89 -9.56
N CYS A 97 11.35 -10.80 -8.59
CA CYS A 97 12.23 -10.54 -7.47
C CYS A 97 13.64 -10.19 -8.00
N PRO A 98 14.30 -9.12 -7.51
CA PRO A 98 15.61 -8.69 -8.00
C PRO A 98 16.67 -9.79 -7.99
N GLU A 99 16.56 -10.75 -7.06
CA GLU A 99 17.46 -11.90 -6.91
C GLU A 99 17.40 -12.85 -8.12
N LYS A 100 16.29 -12.87 -8.85
CA LYS A 100 16.07 -13.74 -10.02
C LYS A 100 16.50 -13.10 -11.34
N LEU A 101 16.85 -11.82 -11.32
CA LEU A 101 17.32 -11.10 -12.50
C LEU A 101 18.81 -11.34 -12.74
N THR A 102 19.21 -11.37 -14.01
CA THR A 102 20.63 -11.36 -14.37
C THR A 102 21.26 -9.99 -14.05
N GLU A 103 22.58 -9.90 -14.00
CA GLU A 103 23.23 -8.61 -13.72
C GLU A 103 22.98 -7.58 -14.83
N GLU A 104 22.86 -8.03 -16.08
CA GLU A 104 22.50 -7.17 -17.21
C GLU A 104 21.09 -6.60 -17.04
N GLU A 105 20.13 -7.43 -16.62
CA GLU A 105 18.76 -7.01 -16.35
C GLU A 105 18.69 -6.03 -15.17
N ARG A 106 19.46 -6.28 -14.10
CA ARG A 106 19.58 -5.34 -12.98
C ARG A 106 20.17 -4.01 -13.41
N GLN A 107 21.16 -4.03 -14.31
CA GLN A 107 21.77 -2.81 -14.83
C GLN A 107 20.75 -1.97 -15.63
N ILE A 108 19.93 -2.61 -16.46
CA ILE A 108 18.82 -1.93 -17.16
C ILE A 108 17.86 -1.27 -16.15
N ILE A 109 17.49 -1.97 -15.08
CA ILE A 109 16.60 -1.39 -14.06
C ILE A 109 17.26 -0.24 -13.31
N ARG A 110 18.56 -0.34 -12.99
CA ARG A 110 19.31 0.77 -12.37
C ARG A 110 19.30 2.01 -13.26
N GLU A 111 19.44 1.86 -14.57
CA GLU A 111 19.32 2.96 -15.54
C GLU A 111 17.94 3.59 -15.48
N TRP A 112 16.87 2.78 -15.51
CA TRP A 112 15.50 3.29 -15.35
C TRP A 112 15.26 3.99 -14.01
N CYS A 113 15.84 3.50 -12.91
CA CYS A 113 15.78 4.16 -11.61
C CYS A 113 16.54 5.49 -11.57
N ASN A 114 17.62 5.63 -12.35
CA ASN A 114 18.33 6.91 -12.46
C ASN A 114 17.55 7.94 -13.27
N GLU A 115 16.75 7.50 -14.24
CA GLU A 115 15.88 8.35 -15.07
C GLU A 115 14.54 8.68 -14.40
N SER A 116 14.04 7.80 -13.53
CA SER A 116 12.73 7.92 -12.87
C SER A 116 12.87 7.89 -11.35
N GLY A 117 12.72 9.05 -10.71
CA GLY A 117 12.66 9.16 -9.25
C GLY A 117 11.51 8.36 -8.64
N ASP A 118 10.38 8.28 -9.34
CA ASP A 118 9.24 7.47 -8.93
C ASP A 118 9.59 5.98 -8.88
N LEU A 119 10.20 5.43 -9.95
CA LEU A 119 10.64 4.02 -9.95
C LEU A 119 11.67 3.75 -8.87
N LYS A 120 12.64 4.64 -8.69
CA LYS A 120 13.66 4.54 -7.64
C LYS A 120 13.09 4.52 -6.23
N SER A 121 11.92 5.11 -6.01
CA SER A 121 11.27 5.13 -4.70
C SER A 121 10.52 3.83 -4.36
N VAL A 122 10.26 2.97 -5.34
CA VAL A 122 9.40 1.78 -5.19
C VAL A 122 10.09 0.46 -5.56
N TYR A 123 11.33 0.51 -6.05
CA TYR A 123 12.13 -0.64 -6.47
C TYR A 123 13.51 -0.59 -5.82
#